data_AF-A0A838RQI8-F1
#
_entry.id   AF-A0A838RQI8-F1
#
_cell.length_a   1.000
_cell.length_b   1.000
_cell.length_c   1.000
_cell.angle_alpha   90.00
_cell.angle_beta   90.00
_cell.angle_gamma   90.00
#
_symmetry.space_group_name_H-M   'P 1'
#
loop_
_entity.id
_entity.type
_entity.pdbx_description
1 polymer ?
#
loop_
_entity_poly.entity_id
_entity_poly.type
_entity_poly.pdbx_seq_one_letter_code
_entity_poly.pdbx_strand_id
1 'polypeptide(L)'
;MNKIAVISDIHGNIPALEATLADIRERDIKHIYCLGDLVGKGPQSALAVDMIREQCEVVIRGNWDDFMPLESDNVMTQWNQEQLGQERLAYLGALPNVVDFQMSGKRVRLFHASQTSVHKRIHMDDSYETHLEMFANTEFTGYVQPEPDVVGYGDIHAVYVRALYLDHKTLFNAGSVGNPLDEPLATYVILEGRLHSDVPAPFGLQIVRLPYDIERVIEIAREMDMPEIEPFAIEVRTAVYRGRQVKPTPVSQYEQIYIPLLEEGTPCSRPTVGERITDEIFRVFPTENYDPEDEIWEFPPGTIVKCVIEERHVGSKRKKVLVAKEEYKVET
;
A
#
# COMPACT_ATOMS: atom_id res chain seq x y z
N MET A 1 -33.55 6.25 -14.52
CA MET A 1 -32.24 6.16 -15.23
C MET A 1 -31.49 5.00 -14.59
N ASN A 2 -30.66 4.28 -15.35
CA ASN A 2 -29.82 3.22 -14.82
C ASN A 2 -28.66 3.83 -14.03
N LYS A 3 -28.22 3.12 -12.99
CA LYS A 3 -27.01 3.45 -12.23
C LYS A 3 -26.03 2.28 -12.28
N ILE A 4 -24.76 2.58 -12.47
CA ILE A 4 -23.65 1.63 -12.38
C ILE A 4 -22.72 2.10 -11.27
N ALA A 5 -22.46 1.23 -10.28
CA ALA A 5 -21.38 1.42 -9.33
C ALA A 5 -20.07 0.92 -9.96
N VAL A 6 -19.09 1.79 -10.08
CA VAL A 6 -17.75 1.49 -10.55
C VAL A 6 -16.82 1.46 -9.35
N ILE A 7 -16.34 0.28 -8.99
CA ILE A 7 -15.42 0.03 -7.87
C ILE A 7 -14.06 -0.40 -8.42
N SER A 8 -12.98 -0.17 -7.67
CA SER A 8 -11.62 -0.56 -8.06
C SER A 8 -10.77 -0.83 -6.82
N ASP A 9 -9.65 -1.54 -7.00
CA ASP A 9 -8.57 -1.64 -6.02
C ASP A 9 -9.09 -2.11 -4.65
N ILE A 10 -9.64 -3.33 -4.65
CA ILE A 10 -10.25 -3.98 -3.47
C ILE A 10 -9.16 -4.48 -2.52
N HIS A 11 -8.04 -4.98 -3.05
CA HIS A 11 -6.84 -5.32 -2.28
C HIS A 11 -7.12 -6.20 -1.04
N GLY A 12 -8.00 -7.20 -1.15
CA GLY A 12 -8.30 -8.10 -0.04
C GLY A 12 -8.86 -7.44 1.23
N ASN A 13 -9.34 -6.18 1.18
CA ASN A 13 -9.87 -5.45 2.34
C ASN A 13 -11.39 -5.65 2.44
N ILE A 14 -11.79 -6.71 3.15
CA ILE A 14 -13.19 -7.13 3.24
C ILE A 14 -14.06 -6.16 4.04
N PRO A 15 -13.64 -5.58 5.17
CA PRO A 15 -14.45 -4.55 5.84
C PRO A 15 -14.79 -3.36 4.93
N ALA A 16 -13.86 -2.92 4.09
CA ALA A 16 -14.12 -1.86 3.10
C ALA A 16 -15.05 -2.31 1.96
N LEU A 17 -14.88 -3.53 1.46
CA LEU A 17 -15.76 -4.11 0.44
C LEU A 17 -17.18 -4.32 0.97
N GLU A 18 -17.34 -4.82 2.19
CA GLU A 18 -18.64 -5.00 2.85
C GLU A 18 -19.39 -3.67 2.97
N ALA A 19 -18.71 -2.61 3.46
CA ALA A 19 -19.27 -1.27 3.56
C ALA A 19 -19.69 -0.72 2.19
N THR A 20 -18.84 -0.90 1.18
CA THR A 20 -19.10 -0.45 -0.19
C THR A 20 -20.31 -1.17 -0.81
N LEU A 21 -20.37 -2.49 -0.72
CA LEU A 21 -21.49 -3.28 -1.25
C LEU A 21 -22.79 -2.99 -0.48
N ALA A 22 -22.72 -2.71 0.82
CA ALA A 22 -23.89 -2.32 1.62
C ALA A 22 -24.48 -0.98 1.14
N ASP A 23 -23.64 0.05 0.96
CA ASP A 23 -24.07 1.35 0.46
C ASP A 23 -24.59 1.27 -1.00
N ILE A 24 -23.95 0.48 -1.86
CA ILE A 24 -24.44 0.22 -3.24
C ILE A 24 -25.86 -0.40 -3.21
N ARG A 25 -26.10 -1.38 -2.33
CA ARG A 25 -27.42 -1.99 -2.16
C ARG A 25 -28.44 -1.01 -1.61
N GLU A 26 -28.08 -0.18 -0.64
CA GLU A 26 -28.97 0.84 -0.07
C GLU A 26 -29.43 1.86 -1.11
N ARG A 27 -28.58 2.16 -2.10
CA ARG A 27 -28.88 3.04 -3.23
C ARG A 27 -29.69 2.38 -4.36
N ASP A 28 -30.09 1.11 -4.22
CA ASP A 28 -30.75 0.28 -5.25
C ASP A 28 -29.98 0.25 -6.58
N ILE A 29 -28.65 0.19 -6.50
CA ILE A 29 -27.78 0.07 -7.68
C ILE A 29 -27.57 -1.40 -8.00
N LYS A 30 -28.01 -1.81 -9.19
CA LYS A 30 -28.00 -3.22 -9.63
C LYS A 30 -26.78 -3.62 -10.44
N HIS A 31 -26.15 -2.65 -11.11
CA HIS A 31 -24.99 -2.87 -11.97
C HIS A 31 -23.73 -2.50 -11.19
N ILE A 32 -22.83 -3.45 -10.97
CA ILE A 32 -21.55 -3.23 -10.29
C ILE A 32 -20.42 -3.68 -11.20
N TYR A 33 -19.56 -2.74 -11.58
CA TYR A 33 -18.41 -2.97 -12.45
C TYR A 33 -17.13 -2.78 -11.63
N CYS A 34 -16.29 -3.82 -11.55
CA CYS A 34 -15.04 -3.83 -10.81
C CYS A 34 -13.85 -3.65 -11.76
N LEU A 35 -13.00 -2.66 -11.49
CA LEU A 35 -11.86 -2.29 -12.33
C LEU A 35 -10.57 -3.04 -12.02
N GLY A 36 -10.64 -4.14 -11.27
CA GLY A 36 -9.49 -4.99 -10.96
C GLY A 36 -8.82 -4.65 -9.63
N ASP A 37 -7.67 -5.29 -9.42
CA ASP A 37 -6.92 -5.32 -8.16
C ASP A 37 -7.77 -5.87 -7.01
N LEU A 38 -8.25 -7.09 -7.20
CA LEU A 38 -9.08 -7.80 -6.23
C LEU A 38 -8.24 -8.25 -5.03
N VAL A 39 -6.97 -8.55 -5.30
CA VAL A 39 -6.05 -9.26 -4.41
C VAL A 39 -4.81 -8.43 -4.09
N GLY A 40 -4.10 -8.84 -3.04
CA GLY A 40 -2.86 -8.21 -2.61
C GLY A 40 -3.07 -7.03 -1.67
N LYS A 41 -1.97 -6.55 -1.08
CA LYS A 41 -1.88 -5.53 0.00
C LYS A 41 -2.61 -5.84 1.31
N GLY A 42 -3.90 -6.17 1.27
CA GLY A 42 -4.73 -6.52 2.42
C GLY A 42 -4.87 -8.02 2.64
N PRO A 43 -5.55 -8.44 3.72
CA PRO A 43 -5.36 -9.78 4.26
C PRO A 43 -6.21 -10.88 3.62
N GLN A 44 -7.34 -10.58 2.98
CA GLN A 44 -8.34 -11.59 2.61
C GLN A 44 -8.57 -11.69 1.11
N SER A 45 -7.51 -11.89 0.34
CA SER A 45 -7.55 -11.98 -1.13
C SER A 45 -8.52 -13.05 -1.67
N ALA A 46 -8.58 -14.23 -1.05
CA ALA A 46 -9.47 -15.30 -1.50
C ALA A 46 -10.96 -14.93 -1.38
N LEU A 47 -11.34 -14.36 -0.24
CA LEU A 47 -12.72 -13.93 0.00
C LEU A 47 -13.11 -12.75 -0.90
N ALA A 48 -12.17 -11.85 -1.18
CA ALA A 48 -12.42 -10.72 -2.09
C ALA A 48 -12.74 -11.21 -3.50
N VAL A 49 -11.99 -12.21 -4.00
CA VAL A 49 -12.29 -12.85 -5.31
C VAL A 49 -13.68 -13.48 -5.32
N ASP A 50 -14.03 -14.23 -4.28
CA ASP A 50 -15.34 -14.91 -4.21
C ASP A 50 -16.50 -13.90 -4.19
N MET A 51 -16.40 -12.87 -3.36
CA MET A 51 -17.42 -11.82 -3.25
C MET A 51 -17.54 -11.03 -4.55
N ILE A 52 -16.44 -10.64 -5.18
CA ILE A 52 -16.49 -9.88 -6.44
C ILE A 52 -17.09 -10.72 -7.57
N ARG A 53 -16.77 -12.01 -7.64
CA ARG A 53 -17.37 -12.93 -8.63
C ARG A 53 -18.88 -13.08 -8.49
N GLU A 54 -19.38 -13.05 -7.26
CA GLU A 54 -20.81 -13.18 -6.99
C GLU A 54 -21.57 -11.87 -7.23
N GLN A 55 -20.97 -10.74 -6.85
CA GLN A 55 -21.69 -9.47 -6.74
C GLN A 55 -21.51 -8.56 -7.96
N CYS A 56 -20.43 -8.70 -8.73
CA CYS A 56 -20.14 -7.83 -9.86
C CYS A 56 -20.61 -8.42 -11.19
N GLU A 57 -21.28 -7.60 -11.98
CA GLU A 57 -21.70 -7.95 -13.34
C GLU A 57 -20.52 -7.97 -14.31
N VAL A 58 -19.59 -7.02 -14.11
CA VAL A 58 -18.37 -6.90 -14.91
C VAL A 58 -17.18 -6.82 -13.97
N VAL A 59 -16.14 -7.60 -14.28
CA VAL A 59 -14.85 -7.56 -13.61
C VAL A 59 -13.78 -7.52 -14.69
N ILE A 60 -12.90 -6.53 -14.62
CA ILE A 60 -11.71 -6.47 -15.47
C ILE A 60 -10.44 -6.67 -14.64
N ARG A 61 -9.35 -6.98 -15.33
CA ARG A 61 -8.06 -7.33 -14.73
C ARG A 61 -7.29 -6.10 -14.28
N GLY A 62 -6.84 -6.09 -13.04
CA GLY A 62 -5.83 -5.15 -12.52
C GLY A 62 -4.42 -5.70 -12.58
N ASN A 63 -3.42 -4.90 -12.21
CA ASN A 63 -2.04 -5.36 -12.26
C ASN A 63 -1.75 -6.43 -11.21
N TRP A 64 -2.36 -6.35 -10.02
CA TRP A 64 -2.22 -7.40 -9.00
C TRP A 64 -2.84 -8.70 -9.46
N ASP A 65 -3.99 -8.64 -10.13
CA ASP A 65 -4.64 -9.81 -10.70
C ASP A 65 -3.81 -10.45 -11.83
N ASP A 66 -3.06 -9.63 -12.58
CA ASP A 66 -2.23 -10.07 -13.72
C ASP A 66 -0.96 -10.81 -13.27
N PHE A 67 -0.27 -10.34 -12.22
CA PHE A 67 0.95 -11.00 -11.77
C PHE A 67 0.72 -12.06 -10.69
N MET A 68 -0.39 -12.02 -9.94
CA MET A 68 -0.63 -12.99 -8.85
C MET A 68 -0.61 -14.47 -9.30
N PRO A 69 -1.02 -14.84 -10.53
CA PRO A 69 -0.89 -16.22 -11.02
C PRO A 69 0.54 -16.65 -11.38
N LEU A 70 1.52 -15.74 -11.39
CA LEU A 70 2.90 -16.00 -11.80
C LEU A 70 3.78 -16.39 -10.61
N GLU A 71 4.83 -17.18 -10.85
CA GLU A 71 5.81 -17.51 -9.82
C GLU A 71 6.47 -16.25 -9.23
N SER A 72 6.65 -16.23 -7.92
CA SER A 72 7.24 -15.09 -7.21
C SER A 72 8.06 -15.58 -6.01
N ASP A 73 9.20 -14.93 -5.77
CA ASP A 73 10.01 -15.10 -4.56
C ASP A 73 9.64 -14.08 -3.45
N ASN A 74 8.64 -13.22 -3.70
CA ASN A 74 8.20 -12.23 -2.72
C ASN A 74 7.28 -12.91 -1.68
N VAL A 75 7.67 -12.80 -0.41
CA VAL A 75 6.94 -13.42 0.73
C VAL A 75 5.48 -13.00 0.78
N MET A 76 5.17 -11.72 0.57
CA MET A 76 3.79 -11.23 0.58
C MET A 76 2.99 -11.78 -0.60
N THR A 77 3.59 -11.89 -1.78
CA THR A 77 2.94 -12.51 -2.94
C THR A 77 2.66 -13.99 -2.70
N GLN A 78 3.65 -14.75 -2.21
CA GLN A 78 3.49 -16.18 -1.88
C GLN A 78 2.38 -16.39 -0.84
N TRP A 79 2.37 -15.58 0.22
CA TRP A 79 1.34 -15.60 1.25
C TRP A 79 -0.08 -15.36 0.69
N ASN A 80 -0.23 -14.49 -0.31
CA ASN A 80 -1.50 -14.30 -1.01
C ASN A 80 -1.85 -15.49 -1.93
N GLN A 81 -0.87 -16.04 -2.65
CA GLN A 81 -1.06 -17.19 -3.56
C GLN A 81 -1.55 -18.43 -2.82
N GLU A 82 -0.99 -18.70 -1.64
CA GLU A 82 -1.38 -19.84 -0.78
C GLU A 82 -2.87 -19.81 -0.41
N GLN A 83 -3.44 -18.61 -0.22
CA GLN A 83 -4.86 -18.44 0.11
C GLN A 83 -5.78 -18.62 -1.11
N LEU A 84 -5.31 -18.19 -2.29
CA LEU A 84 -6.14 -18.14 -3.49
C LEU A 84 -6.42 -19.54 -4.03
N GLY A 85 -5.40 -20.40 -4.03
CA GLY A 85 -5.46 -21.71 -4.67
C GLY A 85 -5.61 -21.63 -6.19
N GLN A 86 -5.49 -22.77 -6.86
CA GLN A 86 -5.38 -22.81 -8.33
C GLN A 86 -6.62 -22.27 -9.06
N GLU A 87 -7.81 -22.44 -8.49
CA GLU A 87 -9.08 -22.03 -9.11
C GLU A 87 -9.22 -20.51 -9.20
N ARG A 88 -8.93 -19.80 -8.10
CA ARG A 88 -8.98 -18.33 -8.09
C ARG A 88 -7.85 -17.72 -8.91
N LEU A 89 -6.64 -18.29 -8.87
CA LEU A 89 -5.52 -17.84 -9.71
C LEU A 89 -5.86 -17.97 -11.20
N ALA A 90 -6.48 -19.08 -11.61
CA ALA A 90 -6.94 -19.25 -12.99
C ALA A 90 -8.04 -18.24 -13.37
N TYR A 91 -8.96 -17.94 -12.44
CA TYR A 91 -9.97 -16.90 -12.64
C TYR A 91 -9.33 -15.52 -12.87
N LEU A 92 -8.40 -15.10 -12.00
CA LEU A 92 -7.70 -13.81 -12.13
C LEU A 92 -6.98 -13.68 -13.48
N GLY A 93 -6.29 -14.74 -13.91
CA GLY A 93 -5.58 -14.79 -15.20
C GLY A 93 -6.50 -14.71 -16.42
N ALA A 94 -7.77 -15.06 -16.29
CA ALA A 94 -8.77 -15.06 -17.37
C ALA A 94 -9.59 -13.76 -17.47
N LEU A 95 -9.43 -12.82 -16.53
CA LEU A 95 -10.16 -11.56 -16.53
C LEU A 95 -9.89 -10.73 -17.80
N PRO A 96 -10.92 -10.13 -18.40
CA PRO A 96 -10.74 -9.24 -19.55
C PRO A 96 -10.04 -7.95 -19.13
N ASN A 97 -9.34 -7.30 -20.08
CA ASN A 97 -8.62 -6.06 -19.80
C ASN A 97 -9.52 -4.81 -19.76
N VAL A 98 -10.60 -4.82 -20.54
CA VAL A 98 -11.39 -3.61 -20.87
C VAL A 98 -12.86 -3.96 -21.00
N VAL A 99 -13.74 -3.04 -20.61
CA VAL A 99 -15.16 -3.04 -20.96
C VAL A 99 -15.55 -1.74 -21.66
N ASP A 100 -16.29 -1.87 -22.76
CA ASP A 100 -16.87 -0.77 -23.52
C ASP A 100 -18.41 -0.88 -23.47
N PHE A 101 -19.11 0.22 -23.24
CA PHE A 101 -20.58 0.26 -23.30
C PHE A 101 -21.10 1.65 -23.65
N GLN A 102 -22.36 1.71 -24.09
CA GLN A 102 -23.05 2.97 -24.37
C GLN A 102 -23.89 3.41 -23.18
N MET A 103 -23.85 4.71 -22.87
CA MET A 103 -24.76 5.32 -21.90
C MET A 103 -25.12 6.74 -22.30
N SER A 104 -26.42 7.02 -22.44
CA SER A 104 -26.92 8.39 -22.72
C SER A 104 -26.28 9.05 -23.95
N GLY A 105 -26.02 8.28 -25.02
CA GLY A 105 -25.38 8.77 -26.25
C GLY A 105 -23.88 8.99 -26.14
N LYS A 106 -23.24 8.43 -25.11
CA LYS A 106 -21.79 8.46 -24.90
C LYS A 106 -21.22 7.06 -24.88
N ARG A 107 -20.08 6.88 -25.54
CA ARG A 107 -19.26 5.66 -25.40
C ARG A 107 -18.40 5.77 -24.16
N VAL A 108 -18.60 4.83 -23.24
CA VAL A 108 -17.84 4.71 -22.00
C VAL A 108 -16.90 3.52 -22.10
N ARG A 109 -15.63 3.74 -21.78
CA ARG A 109 -14.62 2.69 -21.67
C ARG A 109 -14.07 2.65 -20.26
N LEU A 110 -13.96 1.45 -19.70
CA LEU A 110 -13.31 1.23 -18.42
C LEU A 110 -12.16 0.22 -18.56
N PHE A 111 -11.02 0.52 -17.97
CA PHE A 111 -9.85 -0.35 -17.85
C PHE A 111 -9.12 -0.06 -16.53
N HIS A 112 -8.16 -0.91 -16.11
CA HIS A 112 -7.52 -0.73 -14.80
C HIS A 112 -6.55 0.47 -14.73
N ALA A 113 -5.50 0.51 -15.56
CA ALA A 113 -4.45 1.54 -15.45
C ALA A 113 -4.37 2.48 -16.67
N SER A 114 -4.08 1.93 -17.85
CA SER A 114 -4.03 2.72 -19.08
C SER A 114 -4.59 1.97 -20.28
N GLN A 115 -4.77 2.73 -21.36
CA GLN A 115 -5.11 2.21 -22.68
C GLN A 115 -4.08 1.24 -23.29
N THR A 116 -2.91 1.01 -22.70
CA THR A 116 -1.84 0.17 -23.28
C THR A 116 -1.48 -1.03 -22.42
N SER A 117 -1.80 -1.00 -21.12
CA SER A 117 -1.43 -2.04 -20.18
C SER A 117 -2.12 -1.82 -18.83
N VAL A 118 -2.28 -2.89 -18.05
CA VAL A 118 -2.62 -2.82 -16.63
C VAL A 118 -1.47 -2.25 -15.78
N HIS A 119 -0.24 -2.18 -16.31
CA HIS A 119 0.96 -1.78 -15.56
C HIS A 119 1.42 -0.33 -15.83
N LYS A 120 0.89 0.34 -16.86
CA LYS A 120 1.28 1.73 -17.17
C LYS A 120 0.46 2.69 -16.31
N ARG A 121 1.09 3.21 -15.27
CA ARG A 121 0.46 4.17 -14.35
C ARG A 121 0.27 5.55 -14.99
N ILE A 122 -0.91 6.13 -14.82
CA ILE A 122 -1.24 7.51 -15.20
C ILE A 122 -1.71 8.26 -13.95
N HIS A 123 -1.01 9.32 -13.58
CA HIS A 123 -1.28 10.13 -12.40
C HIS A 123 -2.17 11.33 -12.71
N MET A 124 -2.92 11.80 -11.70
CA MET A 124 -3.84 12.94 -11.84
C MET A 124 -3.17 14.24 -12.32
N ASP A 125 -1.88 14.41 -12.02
CA ASP A 125 -1.04 15.56 -12.37
C ASP A 125 -0.27 15.38 -13.69
N ASP A 126 -0.45 14.26 -14.40
CA ASP A 126 0.10 14.08 -15.74
C ASP A 126 -0.45 15.11 -16.75
N SER A 127 0.29 15.25 -17.85
CA SER A 127 0.01 16.22 -18.91
C SER A 127 -1.38 16.04 -19.53
N TYR A 128 -1.86 17.09 -20.22
CA TYR A 128 -3.14 17.01 -20.93
C TYR A 128 -3.08 15.94 -22.03
N GLU A 129 -1.97 15.89 -22.75
CA GLU A 129 -1.69 14.96 -23.84
C GLU A 129 -1.69 13.51 -23.34
N THR A 130 -1.03 13.25 -22.21
CA THR A 130 -1.02 11.91 -21.57
C THR A 130 -2.42 11.45 -21.21
N HIS A 131 -3.26 12.34 -20.68
CA HIS A 131 -4.66 12.01 -20.38
C HIS A 131 -5.51 11.84 -21.64
N LEU A 132 -5.23 12.59 -22.71
CA LEU A 132 -5.92 12.44 -23.99
C LEU A 132 -5.58 11.10 -24.65
N GLU A 133 -4.33 10.63 -24.53
CA GLU A 133 -3.91 9.31 -25.00
C GLU A 133 -4.72 8.16 -24.39
N MET A 134 -5.30 8.33 -23.19
CA MET A 134 -6.12 7.29 -22.54
C MET A 134 -7.37 6.90 -23.34
N PHE A 135 -7.80 7.74 -24.27
CA PHE A 135 -8.96 7.49 -25.14
C PHE A 135 -8.58 6.76 -26.43
N ALA A 136 -7.28 6.61 -26.71
CA ALA A 136 -6.82 5.97 -27.93
C ALA A 136 -7.23 4.48 -27.98
N ASN A 137 -7.57 4.05 -29.19
CA ASN A 137 -7.75 2.64 -29.51
C ASN A 137 -6.37 2.00 -29.77
N THR A 138 -6.03 0.95 -29.03
CA THR A 138 -4.72 0.27 -29.09
C THR A 138 -4.91 -1.24 -29.22
N GLU A 139 -3.82 -1.99 -29.27
CA GLU A 139 -3.87 -3.45 -29.15
C GLU A 139 -4.54 -3.91 -27.83
N PHE A 140 -4.28 -3.19 -26.73
CA PHE A 140 -4.80 -3.54 -25.40
C PHE A 140 -6.30 -3.26 -25.27
N THR A 141 -6.79 -2.16 -25.86
CA THR A 141 -8.22 -1.76 -25.81
C THR A 141 -9.04 -2.24 -27.01
N GLY A 142 -8.38 -2.78 -28.03
CA GLY A 142 -8.98 -3.09 -29.32
C GLY A 142 -9.18 -1.84 -30.21
N TYR A 143 -9.35 -2.09 -31.50
CA TYR A 143 -9.43 -1.03 -32.53
C TYR A 143 -10.86 -0.59 -32.90
N VAL A 144 -11.83 -0.77 -31.99
CA VAL A 144 -13.25 -0.46 -32.27
C VAL A 144 -13.47 1.06 -32.29
N GLN A 145 -13.92 1.60 -33.42
CA GLN A 145 -14.23 3.02 -33.62
C GLN A 145 -15.71 3.36 -33.34
N PRO A 146 -16.05 4.61 -32.98
CA PRO A 146 -15.14 5.73 -32.67
C PRO A 146 -14.48 5.55 -31.29
N GLU A 147 -13.45 6.34 -30.96
CA GLU A 147 -12.91 6.39 -29.59
C GLU A 147 -14.00 6.71 -28.55
N PRO A 148 -13.82 6.30 -27.28
CA PRO A 148 -14.73 6.66 -26.20
C PRO A 148 -14.81 8.17 -25.97
N ASP A 149 -15.96 8.59 -25.44
CA ASP A 149 -16.20 9.95 -24.92
C ASP A 149 -15.85 10.04 -23.43
N VAL A 150 -15.99 8.92 -22.72
CA VAL A 150 -15.72 8.81 -21.27
C VAL A 150 -14.78 7.64 -21.02
N VAL A 151 -13.71 7.88 -20.27
CA VAL A 151 -12.80 6.84 -19.79
C VAL A 151 -12.79 6.83 -18.26
N GLY A 152 -12.91 5.64 -17.68
CA GLY A 152 -12.78 5.39 -16.25
C GLY A 152 -11.66 4.40 -15.94
N TYR A 153 -10.87 4.66 -14.90
CA TYR A 153 -9.77 3.77 -14.50
C TYR A 153 -9.53 3.73 -12.97
N GLY A 154 -8.59 2.90 -12.52
CA GLY A 154 -8.14 2.67 -11.14
C GLY A 154 -6.61 2.86 -10.97
N ASP A 155 -5.91 1.89 -10.37
CA ASP A 155 -4.42 1.78 -10.23
C ASP A 155 -3.73 2.84 -9.33
N ILE A 156 -4.11 4.12 -9.38
CA ILE A 156 -3.46 5.16 -8.56
C ILE A 156 -4.12 5.37 -7.20
N HIS A 157 -5.27 4.72 -6.96
CA HIS A 157 -6.01 4.75 -5.69
C HIS A 157 -6.43 6.16 -5.21
N ALA A 158 -6.52 7.12 -6.12
CA ALA A 158 -6.94 8.49 -5.85
C ALA A 158 -8.05 8.89 -6.79
N VAL A 159 -9.18 9.34 -6.26
CA VAL A 159 -10.37 9.64 -7.06
C VAL A 159 -10.29 11.05 -7.65
N TYR A 160 -10.61 11.19 -8.94
CA TYR A 160 -10.75 12.50 -9.58
C TYR A 160 -11.60 12.43 -10.84
N VAL A 161 -12.07 13.59 -11.30
CA VAL A 161 -12.72 13.78 -12.59
C VAL A 161 -12.02 14.91 -13.32
N ARG A 162 -11.64 14.68 -14.57
CA ARG A 162 -10.97 15.65 -15.44
C ARG A 162 -11.73 15.80 -16.75
N ALA A 163 -12.15 17.02 -17.03
CA ALA A 163 -12.72 17.40 -18.31
C ALA A 163 -11.60 17.79 -19.28
N LEU A 164 -11.43 17.02 -20.36
CA LEU A 164 -10.56 17.35 -21.48
C LEU A 164 -11.36 18.20 -22.47
N TYR A 165 -11.53 19.47 -22.10
CA TYR A 165 -12.53 20.36 -22.70
C TYR A 165 -12.30 20.69 -24.17
N LEU A 166 -11.05 20.62 -24.66
CA LEU A 166 -10.72 20.85 -26.08
C LEU A 166 -11.21 19.70 -26.97
N ASP A 167 -11.34 18.49 -26.39
CA ASP A 167 -11.67 17.25 -27.10
C ASP A 167 -13.06 16.72 -26.71
N HIS A 168 -13.78 17.42 -25.82
CA HIS A 168 -15.08 17.05 -25.29
C HIS A 168 -15.11 15.67 -24.59
N LYS A 169 -13.97 15.27 -24.00
CA LYS A 169 -13.78 13.98 -23.33
C LYS A 169 -13.80 14.11 -21.81
N THR A 170 -14.29 13.08 -21.12
CA THR A 170 -14.31 13.00 -19.65
C THR A 170 -13.46 11.83 -19.18
N LEU A 171 -12.43 12.12 -18.39
CA LEU A 171 -11.63 11.10 -17.72
C LEU A 171 -11.98 11.08 -16.24
N PHE A 172 -12.10 9.91 -15.64
CA PHE A 172 -12.20 9.78 -14.20
C PHE A 172 -11.39 8.60 -13.66
N ASN A 173 -10.93 8.72 -12.42
CA ASN A 173 -10.44 7.60 -11.64
C ASN A 173 -11.49 7.22 -10.59
N ALA A 174 -11.72 5.92 -10.38
CA ALA A 174 -12.71 5.42 -9.44
C ALA A 174 -12.25 5.48 -7.97
N GLY A 175 -10.97 5.81 -7.72
CA GLY A 175 -10.35 5.70 -6.41
C GLY A 175 -10.08 4.25 -6.05
N SER A 176 -10.03 3.95 -4.75
CA SER A 176 -9.85 2.58 -4.26
C SER A 176 -10.84 2.28 -3.15
N VAL A 177 -11.41 1.07 -3.20
CA VAL A 177 -12.23 0.55 -2.12
C VAL A 177 -11.35 0.17 -0.93
N GLY A 178 -10.31 -0.63 -1.16
CA GLY A 178 -9.59 -1.29 -0.06
C GLY A 178 -8.29 -0.64 0.38
N ASN A 179 -7.74 0.28 -0.41
CA ASN A 179 -6.45 0.90 -0.13
C ASN A 179 -6.36 2.35 -0.65
N PRO A 180 -7.33 3.24 -0.36
CA PRO A 180 -7.31 4.62 -0.87
C PRO A 180 -6.03 5.36 -0.45
N LEU A 181 -5.48 6.18 -1.36
CA LEU A 181 -4.21 6.90 -1.19
C LEU A 181 -4.37 8.44 -1.21
N ASP A 182 -5.61 8.92 -1.21
CA ASP A 182 -5.98 10.33 -1.11
C ASP A 182 -6.66 10.67 0.23
N GLU A 183 -7.49 9.78 0.77
CA GLU A 183 -8.13 9.86 2.09
C GLU A 183 -8.42 8.44 2.62
N PRO A 184 -8.37 8.15 3.94
CA PRO A 184 -8.62 6.80 4.48
C PRO A 184 -10.12 6.42 4.49
N LEU A 185 -10.81 6.59 3.36
CA LEU A 185 -12.21 6.24 3.13
C LEU A 185 -12.35 5.38 1.88
N ALA A 186 -13.11 4.30 1.98
CA ALA A 186 -13.42 3.46 0.82
C ALA A 186 -14.13 4.33 -0.23
N THR A 187 -13.66 4.28 -1.47
CA THR A 187 -14.11 5.18 -2.53
C THR A 187 -14.58 4.42 -3.75
N TYR A 188 -15.69 4.86 -4.34
CA TYR A 188 -16.18 4.37 -5.62
C TYR A 188 -16.95 5.45 -6.39
N VAL A 189 -17.27 5.18 -7.65
CA VAL A 189 -18.00 6.11 -8.54
C VAL A 189 -19.36 5.55 -8.94
N ILE A 190 -20.38 6.40 -9.03
CA ILE A 190 -21.68 6.07 -9.65
C ILE A 190 -21.77 6.77 -11.00
N LEU A 191 -22.02 6.00 -12.06
CA LEU A 191 -22.45 6.51 -13.36
C LEU A 191 -23.97 6.40 -13.47
N GLU A 192 -24.65 7.47 -13.88
CA GLU A 192 -26.11 7.49 -14.04
C GLU A 192 -26.52 7.94 -15.45
N GLY A 193 -27.39 7.18 -16.12
CA GLY A 193 -27.84 7.49 -17.47
C GLY A 193 -28.80 6.47 -18.07
N ARG A 194 -28.99 6.51 -19.39
CA ARG A 194 -29.72 5.48 -20.14
C ARG A 194 -28.72 4.45 -20.66
N LEU A 195 -28.65 3.29 -20.00
CA LEU A 195 -27.71 2.23 -20.37
C LEU A 195 -28.07 1.63 -21.74
N HIS A 196 -27.05 1.27 -22.52
CA HIS A 196 -27.17 0.72 -23.89
C HIS A 196 -27.91 1.63 -24.88
N SER A 197 -27.82 2.96 -24.70
CA SER A 197 -28.48 3.94 -25.56
C SER A 197 -27.48 4.86 -26.24
N ASP A 198 -27.54 4.92 -27.57
CA ASP A 198 -26.81 5.89 -28.40
C ASP A 198 -27.52 7.26 -28.48
N VAL A 199 -28.72 7.39 -27.90
CA VAL A 199 -29.46 8.66 -27.88
C VAL A 199 -28.96 9.56 -26.75
N PRO A 200 -28.57 10.82 -27.04
CA PRO A 200 -28.19 11.79 -26.02
C PRO A 200 -29.25 11.94 -24.92
N ALA A 201 -28.82 11.84 -23.67
CA ALA A 201 -29.66 12.00 -22.48
C ALA A 201 -28.81 12.52 -21.30
N PRO A 202 -29.39 12.83 -20.13
CA PRO A 202 -28.60 13.15 -18.95
C PRO A 202 -27.57 12.05 -18.64
N PHE A 203 -26.35 12.46 -18.32
CA PHE A 203 -25.25 11.60 -17.89
C PHE A 203 -24.70 12.20 -16.59
N GLY A 204 -24.77 11.44 -15.50
CA GLY A 204 -24.28 11.82 -14.18
C GLY A 204 -23.06 11.00 -13.79
N LEU A 205 -22.15 11.64 -13.06
CA LEU A 205 -21.02 11.00 -12.40
C LEU A 205 -20.97 11.53 -10.96
N GLN A 206 -20.98 10.61 -9.99
CA GLN A 206 -20.88 10.92 -8.57
C GLN A 206 -19.73 10.14 -7.95
N ILE A 207 -18.92 10.81 -7.13
CA ILE A 207 -17.93 10.18 -6.26
C ILE A 207 -18.59 9.91 -4.91
N VAL A 208 -18.39 8.71 -4.37
CA VAL A 208 -18.87 8.30 -3.05
C VAL A 208 -17.68 7.89 -2.21
N ARG A 209 -17.62 8.43 -0.98
CA ARG A 209 -16.63 8.07 0.04
C ARG A 209 -17.35 7.53 1.27
N LEU A 210 -16.86 6.42 1.79
CA LEU A 210 -17.50 5.67 2.86
C LEU A 210 -16.51 5.38 3.98
N PRO A 211 -16.88 5.64 5.25
CA PRO A 211 -16.15 5.09 6.37
C PRO A 211 -16.34 3.58 6.41
N TYR A 212 -15.31 2.87 6.84
CA TYR A 212 -15.36 1.44 7.15
C TYR A 212 -14.54 1.18 8.41
N ASP A 213 -14.68 -0.01 8.98
CA ASP A 213 -13.96 -0.37 10.19
C ASP A 213 -12.49 -0.72 9.87
N ILE A 214 -11.63 0.30 9.93
CA ILE A 214 -10.19 0.19 9.67
C ILE A 214 -9.51 -0.71 10.71
N GLU A 215 -9.93 -0.63 11.98
CA GLU A 215 -9.31 -1.44 13.03
C GLU A 215 -9.66 -2.93 12.85
N ARG A 216 -10.89 -3.24 12.41
CA ARG A 216 -11.28 -4.61 12.08
C ARG A 216 -10.42 -5.22 10.97
N VAL A 217 -10.07 -4.50 9.90
CA VAL A 217 -9.18 -5.08 8.86
C VAL A 217 -7.77 -5.31 9.39
N ILE A 218 -7.28 -4.47 10.30
CA ILE A 218 -5.97 -4.64 10.94
C ILE A 218 -5.98 -5.83 11.90
N GLU A 219 -7.05 -6.01 12.67
CA GLU A 219 -7.25 -7.18 13.54
C GLU A 219 -7.25 -8.48 12.72
N ILE A 220 -8.02 -8.52 11.63
CA ILE A 220 -8.01 -9.66 10.70
C ILE A 220 -6.60 -9.92 10.15
N ALA A 221 -5.88 -8.87 9.74
CA ALA A 221 -4.51 -9.03 9.25
C ALA A 221 -3.56 -9.64 10.30
N ARG A 222 -3.73 -9.30 11.59
CA ARG A 222 -2.99 -9.90 12.70
C ARG A 222 -3.38 -11.36 12.92
N GLU A 223 -4.68 -11.67 12.93
CA GLU A 223 -5.18 -13.04 13.10
C GLU A 223 -4.72 -14.00 12.00
N MET A 224 -4.48 -13.46 10.80
CA MET A 224 -3.98 -14.22 9.65
C MET A 224 -2.44 -14.23 9.52
N ASP A 225 -1.71 -13.71 10.52
CA ASP A 225 -0.26 -13.59 10.52
C ASP A 225 0.29 -12.93 9.23
N MET A 226 -0.40 -11.89 8.75
CA MET A 226 -0.06 -11.23 7.49
C MET A 226 1.39 -10.66 7.54
N PRO A 227 2.20 -10.82 6.49
CA PRO A 227 3.46 -10.10 6.39
C PRO A 227 3.25 -8.58 6.34
N GLU A 228 4.20 -7.80 6.88
CA GLU A 228 4.17 -6.33 6.80
C GLU A 228 2.90 -5.67 7.40
N ILE A 229 2.34 -6.23 8.49
CA ILE A 229 1.15 -5.68 9.17
C ILE A 229 1.32 -4.21 9.57
N GLU A 230 2.46 -3.82 10.15
CA GLU A 230 2.63 -2.43 10.61
C GLU A 230 2.62 -1.41 9.46
N PRO A 231 3.39 -1.62 8.36
CA PRO A 231 3.24 -0.79 7.16
C PRO A 231 1.81 -0.77 6.59
N PHE A 232 1.12 -1.91 6.56
CA PHE A 232 -0.28 -1.98 6.12
C PHE A 232 -1.20 -1.16 7.04
N ALA A 233 -1.06 -1.29 8.36
CA ALA A 233 -1.87 -0.58 9.34
C ALA A 233 -1.70 0.94 9.23
N ILE A 234 -0.48 1.44 8.99
CA ILE A 234 -0.23 2.86 8.71
C ILE A 234 -0.92 3.25 7.40
N GLU A 235 -0.78 2.44 6.35
CA GLU A 235 -1.34 2.70 5.03
C GLU A 235 -2.86 2.88 5.07
N VAL A 236 -3.59 1.94 5.68
CA VAL A 236 -5.07 2.02 5.76
C VAL A 236 -5.59 3.10 6.71
N ARG A 237 -4.84 3.46 7.77
CA ARG A 237 -5.22 4.53 8.70
C ARG A 237 -4.97 5.93 8.14
N THR A 238 -3.96 6.08 7.30
CA THR A 238 -3.43 7.41 6.93
C THR A 238 -3.50 7.72 5.45
N ALA A 239 -3.87 6.74 4.61
CA ALA A 239 -3.77 6.82 3.15
C ALA A 239 -2.33 7.08 2.63
N VAL A 240 -1.30 6.84 3.47
CA VAL A 240 0.11 6.97 3.07
C VAL A 240 0.62 5.62 2.59
N TYR A 241 0.85 5.54 1.27
CA TYR A 241 1.39 4.36 0.62
C TYR A 241 2.62 3.81 1.34
N ARG A 242 2.66 2.50 1.60
CA ARG A 242 3.71 1.83 2.37
C ARG A 242 5.12 2.06 1.84
N GLY A 243 5.28 2.20 0.52
CA GLY A 243 6.57 2.51 -0.10
C GLY A 243 7.08 3.94 0.16
N ARG A 244 6.21 4.85 0.61
CA ARG A 244 6.54 6.23 0.99
C ARG A 244 6.65 6.43 2.49
N GLN A 245 6.28 5.43 3.28
CA GLN A 245 6.46 5.49 4.73
C GLN A 245 7.96 5.55 5.03
N VAL A 246 8.34 6.38 6.00
CA VAL A 246 9.70 6.38 6.53
C VAL A 246 9.92 5.00 7.12
N LYS A 247 10.70 4.16 6.43
CA LYS A 247 11.11 2.88 7.00
C LYS A 247 11.77 3.21 8.34
N PRO A 248 11.31 2.65 9.47
CA PRO A 248 12.04 2.82 10.71
C PRO A 248 13.47 2.41 10.41
N THR A 249 14.41 3.33 10.63
CA THR A 249 15.84 2.99 10.58
C THR A 249 15.98 1.77 11.46
N PRO A 250 16.55 0.65 10.97
CA PRO A 250 16.84 -0.47 11.85
C PRO A 250 17.69 0.10 12.98
N VAL A 251 17.09 0.24 14.15
CA VAL A 251 17.85 0.60 15.34
C VAL A 251 18.69 -0.63 15.56
N SER A 252 19.96 -0.56 15.18
CA SER A 252 20.87 -1.67 15.39
C SER A 252 20.78 -2.04 16.88
N GLN A 253 20.37 -3.28 17.17
CA GLN A 253 20.37 -3.82 18.53
C GLN A 253 21.76 -3.67 19.17
N TYR A 254 22.81 -3.54 18.35
CA TYR A 254 24.19 -3.38 18.78
C TYR A 254 24.75 -2.03 18.35
N GLU A 255 25.29 -1.27 19.29
CA GLU A 255 25.90 0.02 19.01
C GLU A 255 27.28 0.13 19.65
N GLN A 256 28.16 0.93 19.07
CA GLN A 256 29.47 1.16 19.67
C GLN A 256 29.34 2.10 20.88
N ILE A 257 29.63 1.58 22.06
CA ILE A 257 29.71 2.35 23.30
C ILE A 257 31.17 2.42 23.78
N TYR A 258 31.49 3.40 24.62
CA TYR A 258 32.81 3.59 25.19
C TYR A 258 32.77 3.34 26.69
N ILE A 259 33.60 2.41 27.15
CA ILE A 259 33.74 2.04 28.56
C ILE A 259 34.96 2.74 29.15
N PRO A 260 34.83 3.54 30.22
CA PRO A 260 35.97 4.09 30.93
C PRO A 260 36.86 2.98 31.50
N LEU A 261 38.16 3.21 31.48
CA LEU A 261 39.16 2.30 32.01
C LEU A 261 39.66 2.79 33.37
N LEU A 262 39.93 1.84 34.27
CA LEU A 262 40.54 2.07 35.56
C LEU A 262 42.05 1.81 35.48
N GLU A 263 42.82 2.41 36.40
CA GLU A 263 44.26 2.17 36.58
C GLU A 263 45.21 2.58 35.43
N GLU A 264 44.70 3.24 34.38
CA GLU A 264 45.47 3.69 33.22
C GLU A 264 46.34 4.95 33.45
N GLY A 265 46.34 5.50 34.67
CA GLY A 265 47.08 6.72 35.04
C GLY A 265 46.60 8.02 34.37
N THR A 266 45.75 7.93 33.35
CA THR A 266 45.08 9.04 32.67
C THR A 266 43.65 8.65 32.28
N PRO A 267 42.68 9.58 32.23
CA PRO A 267 41.32 9.25 31.80
C PRO A 267 41.28 8.80 30.34
N CYS A 268 40.98 7.53 30.12
CA CYS A 268 40.80 6.95 28.80
C CYS A 268 39.62 5.96 28.81
N SER A 269 39.24 5.48 27.63
CA SER A 269 38.09 4.60 27.46
C SER A 269 38.28 3.70 26.24
N ARG A 270 37.75 2.48 26.31
CA ARG A 270 37.78 1.50 25.24
C ARG A 270 36.45 1.49 24.47
N PRO A 271 36.45 1.55 23.13
CA PRO A 271 35.25 1.24 22.34
C PRO A 271 34.93 -0.25 22.43
N THR A 272 33.66 -0.56 22.65
CA THR A 272 33.11 -1.92 22.63
C THR A 272 31.69 -1.91 22.05
N VAL A 273 31.09 -3.09 21.94
CA VAL A 273 29.71 -3.27 21.53
C VAL A 273 28.78 -3.23 22.76
N GLY A 274 27.72 -2.44 22.67
CA GLY A 274 26.62 -2.42 23.62
C GLY A 274 25.34 -2.93 22.96
N GLU A 275 24.67 -3.90 23.57
CA GLU A 275 23.31 -4.26 23.19
C GLU A 275 22.34 -3.22 23.74
N ARG A 276 21.64 -2.49 22.87
CA ARG A 276 20.68 -1.45 23.23
C ARG A 276 19.43 -2.07 23.85
N ILE A 277 19.15 -1.70 25.10
CA ILE A 277 17.91 -2.04 25.82
C ILE A 277 16.89 -0.90 25.64
N THR A 278 17.33 0.34 25.83
CA THR A 278 16.57 1.58 25.54
C THR A 278 17.52 2.61 24.91
N ASP A 279 17.04 3.81 24.58
CA ASP A 279 17.87 4.87 23.97
C ASP A 279 19.07 5.30 24.82
N GLU A 280 19.01 5.12 26.15
CA GLU A 280 20.08 5.48 27.07
C GLU A 280 20.68 4.27 27.79
N ILE A 281 20.12 3.06 27.66
CA ILE A 281 20.51 1.89 28.45
C ILE A 281 21.06 0.79 27.53
N PHE A 282 22.25 0.28 27.87
CA PHE A 282 22.97 -0.70 27.07
C PHE A 282 23.54 -1.81 27.95
N ARG A 283 23.53 -3.06 27.46
CA ARG A 283 24.29 -4.17 28.05
C ARG A 283 25.68 -4.25 27.40
N VAL A 284 26.73 -4.23 28.22
CA VAL A 284 28.12 -4.23 27.75
C VAL A 284 28.55 -5.62 27.27
N PHE A 285 29.13 -5.71 26.07
CA PHE A 285 29.80 -6.93 25.58
C PHE A 285 31.33 -6.75 25.57
N PRO A 286 32.10 -7.85 25.63
CA PRO A 286 33.55 -7.78 25.52
C PRO A 286 33.98 -7.52 24.07
N THR A 287 35.17 -6.93 23.88
CA THR A 287 35.87 -7.01 22.59
C THR A 287 36.54 -8.37 22.45
N GLU A 288 36.92 -8.76 21.23
CA GLU A 288 37.56 -10.06 20.96
C GLU A 288 38.85 -10.31 21.78
N ASN A 289 39.54 -9.24 22.19
CA ASN A 289 40.80 -9.29 22.95
C ASN A 289 40.64 -8.76 24.39
N TYR A 290 39.43 -8.74 24.94
CA TYR A 290 39.23 -8.31 26.31
C TYR A 290 39.87 -9.28 27.30
N ASP A 291 40.82 -8.81 28.09
CA ASP A 291 41.45 -9.54 29.20
C ASP A 291 41.39 -8.67 30.47
N PRO A 292 40.65 -9.09 31.52
CA PRO A 292 40.51 -8.32 32.75
C PRO A 292 41.79 -8.22 33.58
N GLU A 293 42.81 -9.05 33.31
CA GLU A 293 44.12 -8.96 33.98
C GLU A 293 45.02 -7.89 33.34
N ASP A 294 44.79 -7.57 32.06
CA ASP A 294 45.55 -6.56 31.31
C ASP A 294 44.84 -5.19 31.26
N GLU A 295 43.50 -5.16 31.29
CA GLU A 295 42.70 -3.93 31.18
C GLU A 295 41.45 -3.96 32.07
N ILE A 296 41.40 -3.08 33.08
CA ILE A 296 40.29 -3.02 34.04
C ILE A 296 39.23 -2.04 33.55
N TRP A 297 38.06 -2.57 33.18
CA TRP A 297 36.91 -1.76 32.75
C TRP A 297 36.08 -1.31 33.96
N GLU A 298 35.69 -0.03 34.00
CA GLU A 298 34.79 0.48 35.06
C GLU A 298 33.45 -0.26 35.06
N PHE A 299 32.98 -0.67 33.87
CA PHE A 299 31.80 -1.51 33.69
C PHE A 299 32.19 -2.77 32.91
N PRO A 300 32.38 -3.93 33.58
CA PRO A 300 32.81 -5.15 32.92
C PRO A 300 31.72 -5.71 31.98
N PRO A 301 32.08 -6.63 31.07
CA PRO A 301 31.12 -7.29 30.20
C PRO A 301 29.97 -7.96 30.99
N GLY A 302 28.75 -7.81 30.49
CA GLY A 302 27.51 -8.28 31.13
C GLY A 302 26.79 -7.21 31.95
N THR A 303 27.49 -6.15 32.37
CA THR A 303 26.88 -5.02 33.11
C THR A 303 25.89 -4.26 32.24
N ILE A 304 24.80 -3.80 32.84
CA ILE A 304 23.85 -2.89 32.20
C ILE A 304 24.22 -1.48 32.62
N VAL A 305 24.43 -0.60 31.66
CA VAL A 305 24.92 0.76 31.88
C VAL A 305 24.00 1.77 31.24
N LYS A 306 23.91 2.94 31.87
CA LYS A 306 23.38 4.13 31.20
C LYS A 306 24.50 4.83 30.45
N CYS A 307 24.27 5.09 29.17
CA CYS A 307 25.18 5.81 28.30
C CYS A 307 24.71 7.24 28.08
N VAL A 308 25.68 8.16 27.97
CA VAL A 308 25.43 9.55 27.56
C VAL A 308 26.21 9.87 26.30
N ILE A 309 25.69 10.78 25.49
CA ILE A 309 26.37 11.25 24.29
C ILE A 309 27.42 12.30 24.67
N GLU A 310 28.69 12.04 24.37
CA GLU A 310 29.80 12.98 24.51
C GLU A 310 30.43 13.32 23.17
N GLU A 311 30.95 14.54 23.01
CA GLU A 311 31.79 14.89 21.87
C GLU A 311 33.26 14.58 22.17
N ARG A 312 33.84 13.64 21.41
CA ARG A 312 35.25 13.26 21.54
C ARG A 312 36.01 13.41 20.24
N HIS A 313 37.31 13.66 20.35
CA HIS A 313 38.21 13.57 19.20
C HIS A 313 38.55 12.10 18.95
N VAL A 314 38.14 11.59 17.78
CA VAL A 314 38.53 10.26 17.29
C VAL A 314 39.41 10.49 16.07
N GLY A 315 40.73 10.46 16.27
CA GLY A 315 41.70 10.93 15.26
C GLY A 315 41.63 12.45 15.08
N SER A 316 41.53 12.93 13.83
CA SER A 316 41.47 14.36 13.49
C SER A 316 40.06 14.97 13.46
N LYS A 317 39.02 14.21 13.81
CA LYS A 317 37.61 14.64 13.75
C LYS A 317 36.92 14.57 15.11
N ARG A 318 36.05 15.54 15.40
CA ARG A 318 35.10 15.47 16.52
C ARG A 318 33.93 14.55 16.14
N LYS A 319 33.60 13.61 17.01
CA LYS A 319 32.45 12.71 16.86
C LYS A 319 31.66 12.67 18.16
N LYS A 320 30.34 12.57 18.03
CA LYS A 320 29.45 12.20 19.14
C LYS A 320 29.58 10.70 19.38
N VAL A 321 29.83 10.30 20.61
CA VAL A 321 30.01 8.90 21.02
C VAL A 321 29.20 8.63 22.28
N LEU A 322 28.70 7.40 22.43
CA LEU A 322 28.01 6.95 23.63
C LEU A 322 29.04 6.47 24.66
N VAL A 323 28.98 7.02 25.87
CA VAL A 323 29.93 6.71 26.94
C VAL A 323 29.17 6.18 28.14
N ALA A 324 29.55 5.02 28.65
CA ALA A 324 28.97 4.47 29.89
C ALA A 324 29.33 5.38 31.09
N LYS A 325 28.34 5.68 31.92
CA LYS A 325 28.50 6.59 33.07
C LYS A 325 28.07 6.03 34.40
N GLU A 326 27.05 5.18 34.39
CA GLU A 326 26.51 4.61 35.60
C GLU A 326 26.00 3.21 35.31
N GLU A 327 26.15 2.33 36.29
CA GLU A 327 25.52 1.01 36.26
C GLU A 327 24.01 1.19 36.51
N TYR A 328 23.21 0.66 35.60
CA TYR A 328 21.76 0.65 35.72
C TYR A 328 21.33 -0.63 36.44
N LYS A 329 20.85 -0.46 37.68
CA LYS A 329 20.29 -1.56 38.46
C LYS A 329 18.82 -1.74 38.08
N VAL A 330 18.48 -2.92 37.59
CA VAL A 330 17.09 -3.30 37.34
C VAL A 330 16.41 -3.45 38.71
N GLU A 331 15.49 -2.54 39.03
CA GLU A 331 14.60 -2.75 40.17
C GLU A 331 13.76 -4.01 39.89
N THR A 332 13.77 -4.95 40.84
CA THR A 332 13.08 -6.25 40.74
C THR A 332 11.67 -6.17 41.30
#